data_AF-A0A848HR95-F1
#
_entry.id   AF-A0A848HR95-F1
#
_cell.length_a   1.000
_cell.length_b   1.000
_cell.length_c   1.000
_cell.angle_alpha   90.00
_cell.angle_beta   90.00
_cell.angle_gamma   90.00
#
_symmetry.space_group_name_H-M   'P 1'
#
loop_
_entity.id
_entity.type
_entity.pdbx_description
1 polymer ?
#
loop_
_entity_poly.entity_id
_entity_poly.type
_entity_poly.pdbx_seq_one_letter_code
_entity_poly.pdbx_strand_id
1 'polypeptide(L)'
;MRATLLLGMALLAGCADAGAQEEQKYRAIEQSAQSSVAKSDALCQQGKAVAHAYLAANNDAKFRHWQSMSQADCMSAALKNAMR
;
A
#
# COMPACT_ATOMS: atom_id res chain seq x y z
N MET A 1 -9.76 -32.80 40.21
CA MET A 1 -8.76 -31.88 39.61
C MET A 1 -8.84 -32.03 38.10
N ARG A 2 -9.54 -31.13 37.40
CA ARG A 2 -9.66 -31.16 35.94
C ARG A 2 -8.71 -30.10 35.38
N ALA A 3 -7.57 -30.56 34.85
CA ALA A 3 -6.63 -29.73 34.14
C ALA A 3 -7.21 -29.45 32.74
N THR A 4 -7.81 -28.28 32.57
CA THR A 4 -8.19 -27.79 31.25
C THR A 4 -6.94 -27.18 30.62
N LEU A 5 -6.33 -27.93 29.71
CA LEU A 5 -5.27 -27.47 28.82
C LEU A 5 -5.82 -26.35 27.92
N LEU A 6 -5.46 -25.11 28.22
CA LEU A 6 -5.62 -24.00 27.29
C LEU A 6 -4.60 -24.20 26.17
N LEU A 7 -5.06 -24.71 25.02
CA LEU A 7 -4.32 -24.61 23.76
C LEU A 7 -4.09 -23.13 23.49
N GLY A 8 -2.85 -22.69 23.71
CA GLY A 8 -2.36 -21.42 23.22
C GLY A 8 -2.43 -21.43 21.70
N MET A 9 -3.48 -20.80 21.16
CA MET A 9 -3.46 -20.31 19.79
C MET A 9 -2.35 -19.26 19.72
N ALA A 10 -1.15 -19.71 19.36
CA ALA A 10 -0.12 -18.86 18.81
C ALA A 10 -0.72 -18.23 17.56
N LEU A 11 -1.26 -17.01 17.73
CA LEU A 11 -1.52 -16.09 16.64
C LEU A 11 -0.25 -16.08 15.81
N LEU A 12 -0.33 -16.64 14.61
CA LEU A 12 0.64 -16.39 13.56
C LEU A 12 0.54 -14.89 13.29
N ALA A 13 1.25 -14.10 14.10
CA ALA A 13 1.87 -12.86 13.69
C ALA A 13 2.92 -13.25 12.63
N GLY A 14 2.44 -13.78 11.50
CA GLY A 14 3.21 -13.77 10.29
C GLY A 14 3.52 -12.30 10.09
N CYS A 15 4.80 -11.97 10.08
CA CYS A 15 5.31 -10.68 9.68
C CYS A 15 4.87 -10.45 8.23
N ALA A 16 3.60 -10.15 8.01
CA ALA A 16 3.11 -9.64 6.76
C ALA A 16 3.83 -8.31 6.61
N ASP A 17 4.78 -8.29 5.67
CA ASP A 17 5.50 -7.10 5.29
C ASP A 17 4.44 -6.02 5.01
N ALA A 18 4.33 -5.04 5.93
CA ALA A 18 3.20 -4.11 5.94
C ALA A 18 3.07 -3.37 4.59
N GLY A 19 4.21 -3.14 3.92
CA GLY A 19 4.23 -2.60 2.58
C GLY A 19 3.69 -3.56 1.51
N ALA A 20 3.95 -4.86 1.59
CA ALA A 20 3.52 -5.84 0.58
C ALA A 20 1.98 -5.93 0.45
N GLN A 21 1.25 -5.78 1.56
CA GLN A 21 -0.21 -5.71 1.52
C GLN A 21 -0.68 -4.45 0.78
N GLU A 22 -0.07 -3.30 1.05
CA GLU A 22 -0.40 -2.06 0.35
C GLU A 22 0.02 -2.12 -1.13
N GLU A 23 1.12 -2.80 -1.47
CA GLU A 23 1.54 -3.02 -2.87
C GLU A 23 0.48 -3.81 -3.66
N GLN A 24 -0.16 -4.81 -3.02
CA GLN A 24 -1.25 -5.57 -3.66
C GLN A 24 -2.46 -4.68 -3.98
N LYS A 25 -2.85 -3.81 -3.05
CA LYS A 25 -3.92 -2.83 -3.27
C LYS A 25 -3.57 -1.87 -4.41
N TYR A 26 -2.31 -1.41 -4.45
CA TYR A 26 -1.81 -0.58 -5.55
C TYR A 26 -1.98 -1.27 -6.91
N ARG A 27 -1.52 -2.52 -7.03
CA ARG A 27 -1.68 -3.31 -8.28
C ARG A 27 -3.13 -3.53 -8.67
N ALA A 28 -4.03 -3.71 -7.70
CA ALA A 28 -5.45 -3.83 -7.97
C ALA A 28 -6.03 -2.54 -8.59
N ILE A 29 -5.58 -1.37 -8.12
CA ILE A 29 -5.94 -0.08 -8.72
C ILE A 29 -5.34 0.05 -10.13
N GLU A 30 -4.08 -0.33 -10.34
CA GLU A 30 -3.45 -0.34 -11.67
C GLU A 30 -4.22 -1.20 -12.69
N GLN A 31 -4.86 -2.27 -12.25
CA GLN A 31 -5.65 -3.16 -13.12
C GLN A 31 -7.12 -2.75 -13.21
N SER A 32 -7.57 -1.81 -12.38
CA SER A 32 -8.97 -1.38 -12.36
C SER A 32 -9.37 -0.65 -13.65
N ALA A 33 -10.64 -0.81 -14.03
CA ALA A 33 -11.27 -0.15 -15.19
C ALA A 33 -11.75 1.29 -14.89
N GLN A 34 -11.18 1.94 -13.86
CA GLN A 34 -11.55 3.31 -13.50
C GLN A 34 -11.14 4.31 -14.59
N SER A 35 -11.88 5.43 -14.67
CA SER A 35 -11.49 6.55 -15.54
C SER A 35 -10.06 7.01 -15.27
N SER A 36 -9.38 7.53 -16.29
CA SER A 36 -7.96 7.90 -16.21
C SER A 36 -7.64 8.90 -15.09
N VAL A 37 -8.57 9.81 -14.77
CA VAL A 37 -8.45 10.79 -13.68
C VAL A 37 -8.58 10.09 -12.33
N ALA A 38 -9.71 9.41 -12.09
CA ALA A 38 -9.98 8.72 -10.83
C ALA A 38 -8.92 7.66 -10.51
N LYS A 39 -8.44 6.95 -11.54
CA LYS A 39 -7.35 5.98 -11.41
C LYS A 39 -6.05 6.64 -10.97
N SER A 40 -5.66 7.76 -11.58
CA SER A 40 -4.43 8.46 -11.17
C SER A 40 -4.53 9.03 -9.75
N ASP A 41 -5.68 9.56 -9.35
CA ASP A 41 -5.91 9.98 -7.96
C ASP A 41 -5.77 8.79 -6.99
N ALA A 42 -6.37 7.65 -7.31
CA ALA A 42 -6.31 6.44 -6.51
C ALA A 42 -4.88 5.87 -6.41
N LEU A 43 -4.13 5.85 -7.52
CA LEU A 43 -2.71 5.42 -7.54
C LEU A 43 -1.83 6.35 -6.69
N CYS A 44 -2.02 7.67 -6.79
CA CYS A 44 -1.30 8.65 -5.96
C CYS A 44 -1.52 8.40 -4.45
N GLN A 45 -2.77 8.21 -4.03
CA GLN A 45 -3.09 7.97 -2.62
C GLN A 45 -2.55 6.62 -2.14
N GLN A 46 -2.76 5.56 -2.92
CA GLN A 46 -2.32 4.23 -2.54
C GLN A 46 -0.80 4.09 -2.55
N GLY A 47 -0.10 4.69 -3.53
CA GLY A 47 1.36 4.70 -3.58
C GLY A 47 1.99 5.38 -2.36
N LYS A 48 1.38 6.46 -1.85
CA LYS A 48 1.79 7.09 -0.58
C LYS A 48 1.60 6.15 0.61
N ALA A 49 0.49 5.41 0.65
CA ALA A 49 0.25 4.41 1.69
C ALA A 49 1.31 3.30 1.68
N VAL A 50 1.70 2.82 0.49
CA VAL A 50 2.80 1.84 0.33
C VAL A 50 4.11 2.40 0.86
N ALA A 51 4.47 3.63 0.46
CA ALA A 51 5.70 4.28 0.93
C ALA A 51 5.69 4.40 2.47
N HIS A 52 4.60 4.88 3.05
CA HIS A 52 4.47 5.01 4.51
C HIS A 52 4.55 3.65 5.23
N ALA A 53 3.96 2.59 4.67
CA ALA A 53 4.05 1.26 5.24
C ALA A 53 5.49 0.72 5.23
N TYR A 54 6.26 0.99 4.17
CA TYR A 54 7.68 0.66 4.12
C TYR A 54 8.55 1.51 5.04
N LEU A 55 8.21 2.78 5.23
CA LEU A 55 8.86 3.64 6.21
C LEU A 55 8.64 3.11 7.64
N ALA A 56 7.40 2.75 7.99
CA ALA A 56 7.07 2.17 9.29
C ALA A 56 7.76 0.80 9.53
N ALA A 57 8.02 0.06 8.46
CA ALA A 57 8.77 -1.20 8.50
C ALA A 57 10.30 -1.01 8.47
N ASN A 58 10.81 0.23 8.51
CA ASN A 58 12.25 0.56 8.39
C ASN A 58 12.91 0.02 7.11
N ASN A 59 12.17 -0.08 6.00
CA ASN A 59 12.67 -0.52 4.71
C ASN A 59 12.94 0.68 3.79
N ASP A 60 14.07 1.35 4.00
CA ASP A 60 14.42 2.60 3.31
C ASP A 60 14.55 2.45 1.79
N ALA A 61 14.98 1.28 1.31
CA ALA A 61 15.13 1.02 -0.11
C ALA A 61 13.76 1.03 -0.80
N LYS A 62 12.79 0.28 -0.24
CA LYS A 62 11.44 0.25 -0.77
C LYS A 62 10.67 1.54 -0.51
N PHE A 63 10.88 2.19 0.63
CA PHE A 63 10.29 3.51 0.91
C PHE A 63 10.67 4.51 -0.18
N ARG A 64 11.97 4.66 -0.49
CA ARG A 64 12.43 5.61 -1.52
C ARG A 64 11.89 5.29 -2.92
N HIS A 65 11.86 4.01 -3.28
CA HIS A 65 11.27 3.57 -4.54
C HIS A 65 9.79 3.98 -4.66
N TRP A 66 8.98 3.63 -3.65
CA TRP A 66 7.56 3.93 -3.63
C TRP A 66 7.26 5.42 -3.43
N GLN A 67 8.11 6.16 -2.73
CA GLN A 67 8.02 7.62 -2.63
C GLN A 67 8.19 8.29 -3.99
N SER A 68 9.17 7.85 -4.79
CA SER A 68 9.38 8.38 -6.14
C SER A 68 8.24 8.00 -7.08
N MET A 69 7.77 6.75 -7.03
CA MET A 69 6.63 6.31 -7.84
C MET A 69 5.36 7.09 -7.52
N SER A 70 5.01 7.17 -6.23
CA SER A 70 3.80 7.89 -5.81
C SER A 70 3.85 9.38 -6.17
N GLN A 71 5.03 10.03 -6.14
CA GLN A 71 5.15 11.41 -6.65
C GLN A 71 4.80 11.51 -8.14
N ALA A 72 5.27 10.60 -8.97
CA ALA A 72 4.93 10.58 -10.40
C ALA A 72 3.43 10.38 -10.63
N ASP A 73 2.79 9.47 -9.89
CA ASP A 73 1.34 9.27 -9.96
C ASP A 73 0.57 10.51 -9.51
N CYS A 74 1.02 11.18 -8.43
CA CYS A 74 0.40 12.41 -7.96
C CYS A 74 0.56 13.57 -8.95
N MET A 75 1.69 13.67 -9.64
CA MET A 75 1.85 14.65 -10.72
C MET A 75 0.92 14.35 -11.89
N SER A 76 0.80 13.08 -12.28
CA SER A 76 -0.13 12.63 -13.32
C SER A 76 -1.58 12.95 -12.94
N ALA A 77 -1.95 12.70 -11.68
CA ALA A 77 -3.26 13.04 -11.12
C ALA A 77 -3.52 14.55 -11.15
N ALA A 78 -2.56 15.36 -10.70
CA ALA A 78 -2.67 16.82 -10.73
C ALA A 78 -2.84 17.36 -12.16
N LEU A 79 -2.04 16.86 -13.11
CA LEU A 79 -2.12 17.27 -14.51
C LEU A 79 -3.49 16.92 -15.12
N LYS A 80 -3.99 15.72 -14.87
CA LYS A 80 -5.29 15.26 -15.36
C LYS A 80 -6.45 16.04 -14.76
N ASN A 81 -6.36 16.39 -13.48
CA ASN A 81 -7.36 17.24 -12.83
C ASN A 81 -7.33 18.68 -13.37
N ALA A 82 -6.16 19.21 -13.77
CA ALA A 82 -6.05 20.54 -14.37
C ALA A 82 -6.59 20.61 -15.82
N MET A 83 -6.76 19.47 -16.50
CA MET A 83 -7.33 19.38 -17.85
C MET A 83 -8.84 19.10 -17.87
N ARG A 84 -9.48 18.94 -16.71
CA ARG A 84 -10.93 18.84 -16.57
C ARG A 84 -11.57 20.23 -16.60
#